data_AF-A0A5E5Q1L1-F1
#
_entry.id   AF-A0A5E5Q1L1-F1
#
_cell.length_a   1.000
_cell.length_b   1.000
_cell.length_c   1.000
_cell.angle_alpha   90.00
_cell.angle_beta   90.00
_cell.angle_gamma   90.00
#
_symmetry.space_group_name_H-M   'P 1'
#
loop_
_entity.id
_entity.type
_entity.pdbx_description
1 polymer ?
#
loop_
_entity_poly.entity_id
_entity_poly.type
_entity_poly.pdbx_seq_one_letter_code
_entity_poly.pdbx_strand_id
1 'polypeptide(L)' 'MYNCNTANQLTSRIDNNTLTHTYQYDANGNQTQSTGNNARIIEYTQ' A
#
# COMPACT_ATOMS: atom_id res chain seq x y z
N MET A 1 -3.73 -7.90 9.89
CA MET A 1 -2.74 -8.73 9.15
C MET A 1 -1.86 -7.80 8.33
N TYR A 2 -0.56 -8.08 8.18
CA TYR A 2 0.40 -7.25 7.44
C TYR A 2 1.17 -8.13 6.46
N ASN A 3 1.33 -7.65 5.22
CA ASN A 3 2.08 -8.32 4.15
C ASN A 3 3.17 -7.37 3.65
N CYS A 4 4.36 -7.91 3.40
CA CYS A 4 5.50 -7.14 2.91
C CYS A 4 6.06 -7.74 1.62
N ASN A 5 6.70 -6.91 0.79
CA ASN A 5 7.51 -7.38 -0.34
C ASN A 5 8.91 -7.83 0.10
N THR A 6 9.72 -8.29 -0.86
CA THR A 6 11.10 -8.75 -0.63
C THR A 6 12.05 -7.64 -0.17
N ALA A 7 11.70 -6.36 -0.39
CA ALA A 7 12.43 -5.21 0.12
C ALA A 7 11.96 -4.77 1.53
N ASN A 8 11.16 -5.60 2.20
CA ASN A 8 10.60 -5.35 3.53
C ASN A 8 9.68 -4.11 3.61
N GLN A 9 9.02 -3.77 2.50
CA GLN A 9 8.04 -2.68 2.44
C GLN A 9 6.62 -3.25 2.56
N LEU A 10 5.75 -2.55 3.28
CA LEU A 10 4.36 -2.97 3.50
C LEU A 10 3.55 -2.87 2.21
N THR A 11 3.05 -3.99 1.69
CA THR A 11 2.23 -4.01 0.46
C THR A 11 0.75 -4.12 0.74
N SER A 12 0.37 -4.69 1.88
CA SER A 12 -1.03 -4.77 2.29
C SER A 12 -1.18 -4.86 3.79
N ARG A 13 -2.24 -4.23 4.32
CA ARG A 13 -2.69 -4.47 5.67
C ARG A 13 -4.22 -4.53 5.75
N ILE A 14 -4.70 -5.30 6.71
CA ILE A 14 -6.11 -5.27 7.12
C ILE A 14 -6.17 -4.59 8.49
N ASP A 15 -6.95 -3.51 8.59
CA ASP A 15 -7.16 -2.78 9.84
C ASP A 15 -8.28 -3.40 10.70
N ASN A 16 -8.51 -2.82 11.88
CA ASN A 16 -9.50 -3.32 12.85
C ASN A 16 -10.94 -3.22 12.35
N ASN A 17 -11.21 -2.43 11.32
CA ASN A 17 -12.51 -2.31 10.67
C ASN A 17 -12.64 -3.28 9.48
N THR A 18 -11.72 -4.24 9.36
CA THR A 18 -11.64 -5.22 8.24
C THR A 18 -11.39 -4.59 6.88
N LEU A 19 -10.97 -3.32 6.84
CA LEU A 19 -10.64 -2.63 5.59
C LEU A 19 -9.25 -3.05 5.12
N THR A 20 -9.16 -3.40 3.84
CA THR A 20 -7.89 -3.73 3.20
C THR A 20 -7.28 -2.46 2.61
N HIS A 21 -6.03 -2.19 2.99
CA HIS A 21 -5.20 -1.16 2.39
C HIS A 21 -4.12 -1.84 1.56
N THR A 22 -3.78 -1.26 0.41
CA THR A 22 -2.69 -1.73 -0.46
C THR A 22 -1.76 -0.58 -0.81
N TYR A 23 -0.50 -0.92 -1.07
CA TYR A 23 0.56 0.05 -1.36
C TYR A 23 1.46 -0.50 -2.48
N GLN A 24 1.89 0.39 -3.37
CA GLN A 24 2.84 0.10 -4.44
C GLN A 24 4.02 1.05 -4.36
N TYR A 25 5.18 0.54 -4.78
CA TYR A 25 6.45 1.24 -4.70
C TYR A 25 7.19 1.13 -6.03
N ASP A 26 7.98 2.16 -6.36
CA ASP A 26 8.93 2.12 -7.46
C ASP A 26 10.21 1.33 -7.10
N ALA A 27 11.12 1.18 -8.07
CA ALA A 27 12.39 0.47 -7.88
C ALA A 27 13.33 1.14 -6.85
N ASN A 28 13.16 2.43 -6.60
CA ASN A 28 13.93 3.19 -5.60
C ASN A 28 13.32 3.09 -4.20
N GLY A 29 12.14 2.47 -4.08
CA GLY A 29 11.41 2.27 -2.84
C GLY A 29 10.46 3.41 -2.46
N ASN A 30 10.18 4.34 -3.36
CA ASN A 30 9.21 5.40 -3.14
C ASN A 30 7.80 4.90 -3.42
N GLN A 31 6.83 5.27 -2.58
CA GLN A 31 5.45 4.85 -2.75
C GLN A 31 4.81 5.59 -3.94
N THR A 32 4.34 4.85 -4.94
CA THR A 32 3.71 5.40 -6.15
C THR A 32 2.19 5.34 -6.08
N GLN A 33 1.63 4.40 -5.32
CA GLN A 33 0.19 4.25 -5.19
C GLN A 33 -0.20 3.78 -3.78
N SER A 34 -1.36 4.22 -3.31
CA SER A 34 -2.05 3.57 -2.20
C SER A 34 -3.54 3.42 -2.52
N THR A 35 -4.13 2.32 -2.06
CA THR A 35 -5.58 2.11 -2.09
C THR A 35 -6.08 1.96 -0.66
N GLY A 36 -7.11 2.71 -0.29
CA GLY A 36 -7.70 2.70 1.05
C GLY A 36 -9.22 2.56 1.03
N ASN A 37 -9.88 3.05 2.08
CA ASN A 37 -11.33 2.98 2.23
C ASN A 37 -12.07 3.51 0.99
N ASN A 38 -13.14 2.81 0.58
CA ASN A 38 -13.91 3.04 -0.66
C ASN A 38 -13.12 2.86 -1.96
N ALA A 39 -12.08 2.02 -2.00
CA ALA A 39 -11.24 1.78 -3.17
C ALA A 39 -10.61 3.06 -3.76
N ARG A 40 -10.44 4.10 -2.93
CA ARG A 40 -9.82 5.36 -3.37
C ARG A 40 -8.36 5.09 -3.69
N ILE A 41 -8.01 5.24 -4.96
CA ILE A 41 -6.63 5.20 -5.45
C ILE A 41 -6.04 6.60 -5.31
N ILE A 42 -4.87 6.69 -4.68
CA ILE A 42 -4.06 7.89 -4.63
C ILE A 42 -2.75 7.57 -5.34
N GLU A 43 -2.45 8.31 -6.40
CA GLU A 43 -1.20 8.22 -7.13
C GLU A 43 -0.26 9.35 -6.71
N TYR A 44 1.00 9.00 -6.49
CA TYR A 44 2.05 9.94 -6.13
C TYR A 44 2.97 10.11 -7.34
N THR A 45 3.10 11.34 -7.81
CA THR A 45 4.10 11.71 -8.81
C THR A 45 5.45 11.90 -8.14
N GLN A 46 6.48 11.28 -8.71
CA GLN A 46 7.87 11.33 -8.27
C GLN A 46 8.56 12.63 -8.71
#